data_AF-A0AAN6YCF2-F1
#
_entry.id   AF-A0AAN6YCF2-F1
#
_cell.length_a   1.000
_cell.length_b   1.000
_cell.length_c   1.000
_cell.angle_alpha   90.00
_cell.angle_beta   90.00
_cell.angle_gamma   90.00
#
_symmetry.space_group_name_H-M   'P 1'
#
loop_
_entity.id
_entity.type
_entity.pdbx_description
1 polymer ?
#
loop_
_entity_poly.entity_id
_entity_poly.type
_entity_poly.pdbx_seq_one_letter_code
_entity_poly.pdbx_strand_id
1 'polypeptide(L)'
;WHRGDIAYLLPEDAFPADEHKTLIQPPPGCRQGYLPAKATGHPVIILSQPTEKSTHVLVTPVSAYSSGDFNNYLPPWKQQPHQWKYFQDFRSFHGCERYCDKYPPLYLEGDKSMPKPRASWLYVQSLWAVPLTVIGKFTKVRDFLRLRQDSVESLLAHMRARCRRWKECQSELEAHERAA
;
A
#
# COMPACT_ATOMS: atom_id res chain seq x y z
N TRP A 1 -6.66 -13.82 0.11
CA TRP A 1 -6.69 -12.58 0.91
C TRP A 1 -8.05 -11.93 0.79
N HIS A 2 -8.46 -11.20 1.82
CA HIS A 2 -9.69 -10.42 1.81
C HIS A 2 -9.38 -8.94 1.70
N ARG A 3 -10.36 -8.20 1.20
CA ARG A 3 -10.29 -6.75 1.15
C ARG A 3 -10.12 -6.16 2.56
N GLY A 4 -9.17 -5.25 2.71
CA GLY A 4 -8.82 -4.60 3.97
C GLY A 4 -7.72 -5.32 4.76
N ASP A 5 -7.35 -6.54 4.39
CA ASP A 5 -6.25 -7.29 5.01
C ASP A 5 -4.93 -6.50 4.93
N ILE A 6 -4.17 -6.48 6.02
CA ILE A 6 -2.79 -6.00 6.00
C ILE A 6 -1.86 -7.19 5.76
N ALA A 7 -1.33 -7.26 4.54
CA ALA A 7 -0.32 -8.22 4.14
C ALA A 7 1.08 -7.60 4.17
N TYR A 8 2.07 -8.34 3.68
CA TYR A 8 3.43 -7.86 3.54
C TYR A 8 3.88 -8.06 2.09
N LEU A 9 4.24 -6.97 1.41
CA LEU A 9 4.90 -7.07 0.13
C LEU A 9 6.35 -7.46 0.40
N LEU A 10 6.75 -8.63 -0.09
CA LEU A 10 8.09 -9.16 0.12
C LEU A 10 9.15 -8.16 -0.37
N PRO A 11 10.37 -8.19 0.18
CA PRO A 11 11.48 -7.44 -0.40
C PRO A 11 11.82 -8.00 -1.80
N GLU A 12 12.33 -7.14 -2.68
CA GLU A 12 12.57 -7.51 -4.09
C GLU A 12 13.51 -8.70 -4.28
N ASP A 13 14.47 -8.90 -3.37
CA ASP A 13 15.42 -10.02 -3.38
C ASP A 13 14.76 -11.38 -3.12
N ALA A 14 13.53 -11.39 -2.60
CA ALA A 14 12.72 -12.59 -2.40
C ALA A 14 11.78 -12.90 -3.59
N PHE A 15 11.76 -12.06 -4.63
CA PHE A 15 10.86 -12.27 -5.77
C PHE A 15 11.38 -13.40 -6.67
N PRO A 16 10.49 -14.24 -7.24
CA PRO A 16 10.85 -15.12 -8.36
C PRO A 16 11.53 -14.33 -9.49
N ALA A 17 12.50 -14.94 -10.17
CA ALA A 17 13.32 -14.24 -11.17
C ALA A 17 12.51 -13.53 -12.27
N ASP A 18 11.46 -14.18 -12.76
CA ASP A 18 10.57 -13.61 -13.80
C ASP A 18 9.74 -12.43 -13.26
N GLU A 19 9.30 -12.49 -12.01
CA GLU A 19 8.56 -11.42 -11.34
C GLU A 19 9.48 -10.26 -10.99
N HIS A 20 10.71 -10.52 -10.57
CA HIS A 20 11.72 -9.47 -10.40
C HIS A 20 11.98 -8.74 -11.72
N LYS A 21 12.13 -9.48 -12.83
CA LYS A 21 12.33 -8.90 -14.16
C LYS A 21 11.15 -8.03 -14.62
N THR A 22 9.91 -8.45 -14.34
CA THR A 22 8.70 -7.77 -14.83
C THR A 22 8.23 -6.64 -13.91
N LEU A 23 8.38 -6.80 -12.59
CA LEU A 23 7.90 -5.84 -11.59
C LEU A 23 8.97 -4.79 -11.23
N ILE A 24 10.22 -5.20 -11.05
CA ILE A 24 11.27 -4.36 -10.48
C ILE A 24 12.17 -3.73 -11.54
N GLN A 25 12.61 -4.53 -12.52
CA GLN A 25 13.55 -4.04 -13.54
C GLN A 25 12.87 -3.00 -14.45
N PRO A 26 13.50 -1.83 -14.67
CA PRO A 26 12.97 -0.85 -15.58
C PRO A 26 13.01 -1.36 -17.02
N PRO A 27 11.92 -1.18 -17.81
CA PRO A 27 11.98 -1.41 -19.24
C PRO A 27 12.92 -0.38 -19.91
N PRO A 28 13.42 -0.66 -21.13
CA PRO A 28 14.30 0.25 -21.86
C PRO A 28 13.70 1.66 -21.96
N GLY A 29 14.49 2.68 -21.60
CA GLY A 29 14.05 4.08 -21.62
C GLY A 29 13.27 4.55 -20.38
N CYS A 30 12.97 3.65 -19.45
CA CYS A 30 12.36 4.00 -18.16
C CYS A 30 13.40 4.05 -17.04
N ARG A 31 13.18 4.94 -16.05
CA ARG A 31 14.05 5.07 -14.87
C ARG A 31 13.67 4.12 -13.73
N GLN A 32 12.47 3.55 -13.77
CA GLN A 32 11.93 2.68 -12.73
C GLN A 32 11.10 1.56 -13.37
N GLY A 33 11.06 0.40 -12.72
CA GLY A 33 10.12 -0.66 -13.06
C GLY A 33 8.68 -0.30 -12.72
N TYR A 34 7.78 -1.25 -12.96
CA TYR A 34 6.37 -1.11 -12.63
C TYR A 34 6.16 -0.82 -11.12
N LEU A 35 6.90 -1.55 -10.28
CA LEU A 35 6.98 -1.39 -8.84
C LEU A 35 8.36 -0.80 -8.49
N PRO A 36 8.43 0.38 -7.86
CA PRO A 36 9.70 0.90 -7.38
C PRO A 36 10.30 -0.05 -6.33
N ALA A 37 11.59 -0.38 -6.44
CA ALA A 37 12.34 -1.18 -5.46
C ALA A 37 12.05 -0.79 -4.00
N LYS A 38 12.08 0.52 -3.73
CA LYS A 38 11.82 1.11 -2.40
C LYS A 38 10.36 1.02 -1.92
N ALA A 39 9.45 0.48 -2.72
CA ALA A 39 8.08 0.18 -2.34
C ALA A 39 7.93 -1.26 -1.82
N THR A 40 8.94 -2.12 -1.99
CA THR A 40 8.98 -3.49 -1.49
C THR A 40 9.39 -3.56 -0.01
N GLY A 41 9.21 -4.72 0.63
CA GLY A 41 9.61 -4.92 2.02
C GLY A 41 8.74 -4.16 3.04
N HIS A 42 7.50 -3.84 2.67
CA HIS A 42 6.59 -3.00 3.46
C HIS A 42 5.24 -3.70 3.70
N PRO A 43 4.55 -3.39 4.82
CA PRO A 43 3.15 -3.77 4.97
C PRO A 43 2.31 -3.13 3.86
N VAL A 44 1.34 -3.87 3.34
CA VAL A 44 0.41 -3.40 2.31
C VAL A 44 -1.03 -3.70 2.69
N ILE A 45 -1.97 -2.85 2.27
CA ILE A 45 -3.40 -3.12 2.37
C ILE A 45 -3.86 -3.80 1.08
N ILE A 46 -4.55 -4.93 1.20
CA ILE A 46 -5.24 -5.58 0.09
C ILE A 46 -6.52 -4.80 -0.22
N LEU A 47 -6.58 -4.15 -1.38
CA LEU A 47 -7.70 -3.33 -1.81
C LEU A 47 -8.72 -4.11 -2.64
N SER A 48 -8.26 -5.13 -3.37
CA SER A 48 -9.11 -6.01 -4.17
C SER A 48 -8.43 -7.35 -4.37
N GLN A 49 -9.22 -8.41 -4.21
CA GLN A 49 -8.95 -9.74 -4.72
C GLN A 49 -10.29 -10.24 -5.31
N PRO A 50 -10.47 -10.25 -6.64
CA PRO A 50 -11.77 -10.48 -7.25
C PRO A 50 -12.40 -11.82 -6.86
N THR A 51 -11.60 -12.89 -6.77
CA THR A 51 -12.05 -14.24 -6.43
C THR A 51 -11.03 -14.96 -5.55
N GLU A 52 -11.42 -16.07 -4.91
CA GLU A 52 -10.47 -16.90 -4.17
C GLU A 52 -9.40 -17.55 -5.06
N LYS A 53 -9.67 -17.65 -6.38
CA LYS A 53 -8.76 -18.21 -7.38
C LYS A 53 -7.86 -17.16 -8.03
N SER A 54 -8.05 -15.87 -7.70
CA SER A 54 -7.25 -14.79 -8.25
C SER A 54 -5.77 -15.04 -8.06
N THR A 55 -4.98 -14.86 -9.11
CA THR A 55 -3.52 -14.97 -9.06
C THR A 55 -2.87 -13.64 -8.66
N HIS A 56 -3.63 -12.55 -8.73
CA HIS A 56 -3.17 -11.18 -8.47
C HIS A 56 -4.08 -10.47 -7.47
N VAL A 57 -3.51 -9.45 -6.82
CA VAL A 57 -4.21 -8.58 -5.89
C VAL A 57 -3.85 -7.12 -6.14
N LEU A 58 -4.80 -6.23 -5.85
CA LEU A 58 -4.57 -4.80 -5.87
C LEU A 58 -4.12 -4.34 -4.47
N VAL A 59 -2.97 -3.67 -4.39
CA VAL A 59 -2.37 -3.30 -3.10
C VAL A 59 -1.95 -1.84 -3.01
N THR A 60 -1.91 -1.32 -1.79
CA THR A 60 -1.28 -0.03 -1.47
C THR A 60 -0.38 -0.16 -0.23
N PRO A 61 0.86 0.34 -0.26
CA PRO A 61 1.80 0.19 0.85
C PRO A 61 1.54 1.19 1.97
N VAL A 62 1.81 0.71 3.18
CA VAL A 62 1.87 1.50 4.39
C VAL A 62 3.34 1.73 4.73
N SER A 63 3.69 2.98 4.98
CA SER A 63 5.07 3.39 5.22
C SER A 63 5.20 4.22 6.49
N ALA A 64 6.34 4.03 7.14
CA ALA A 64 6.83 4.83 8.25
C ALA A 64 8.11 5.59 7.86
N TYR A 65 8.28 5.88 6.56
CA TYR A 65 9.53 6.35 5.96
C TYR A 65 10.22 7.41 6.82
N SER A 66 11.43 7.07 7.27
CA SER A 66 12.29 7.92 8.10
C SER A 66 11.57 8.60 9.28
N SER A 67 10.61 7.90 9.90
CA SER A 67 9.77 8.45 10.97
C SER A 67 9.81 7.55 12.21
N GLY A 68 10.08 8.15 13.37
CA GLY A 68 10.17 7.47 14.66
C GLY A 68 10.51 8.42 15.82
N ASP A 69 10.82 7.88 16.99
CA ASP A 69 11.09 8.67 18.20
C ASP A 69 12.19 9.72 18.00
N PHE A 70 13.24 9.38 17.25
CA PHE A 70 14.39 10.24 16.98
C PHE A 70 14.06 11.55 16.25
N ASN A 71 12.89 11.65 15.60
CA ASN A 71 12.43 12.87 14.95
C ASN A 71 10.98 13.22 15.28
N ASN A 72 10.50 12.77 16.44
CA ASN A 72 9.13 12.98 16.91
C ASN A 72 8.07 12.56 15.87
N TYR A 73 8.27 11.41 15.24
CA TYR A 73 7.32 10.81 14.31
C TYR A 73 6.95 11.75 13.14
N LEU A 74 7.97 12.38 12.54
CA LEU A 74 7.80 13.35 11.47
C LEU A 74 6.95 12.78 10.30
N PRO A 75 5.79 13.36 9.96
CA PRO A 75 4.92 12.84 8.91
C PRO A 75 5.47 13.12 7.51
N PRO A 76 5.07 12.33 6.49
CA PRO A 76 5.63 12.40 5.15
C PRO A 76 5.61 13.80 4.50
N TRP A 77 4.52 14.56 4.60
CA TRP A 77 4.41 15.89 3.97
C TRP A 77 5.31 16.96 4.59
N LYS A 78 5.86 16.73 5.79
CA LYS A 78 6.87 17.61 6.41
C LYS A 78 8.30 17.22 6.03
N GLN A 79 8.50 16.11 5.31
CA GLN A 79 9.82 15.62 4.93
C GLN A 79 10.22 16.12 3.53
N GLN A 80 11.47 16.57 3.38
CA GLN A 80 12.02 17.07 2.11
C GLN A 80 11.79 16.11 0.91
N PRO A 81 11.99 14.77 1.03
CA PRO A 81 11.81 13.85 -0.08
C PRO A 81 10.37 13.72 -0.61
N HIS A 82 9.40 14.36 0.04
CA HIS A 82 7.98 14.27 -0.30
C HIS A 82 7.34 15.63 -0.60
N GLN A 83 8.11 16.72 -0.62
CA GLN A 83 7.59 18.07 -0.89
C GLN A 83 6.98 18.22 -2.30
N TRP A 84 7.37 17.37 -3.26
CA TRP A 84 6.81 17.33 -4.60
C TRP A 84 5.47 16.59 -4.69
N LYS A 85 5.05 15.87 -3.63
CA LYS A 85 3.78 15.15 -3.59
C LYS A 85 2.65 16.06 -3.14
N TYR A 86 1.45 15.84 -3.65
CA TYR A 86 0.26 16.51 -3.12
C TYR A 86 -0.04 16.01 -1.71
N PHE A 87 -0.01 16.90 -0.73
CA PHE A 87 -0.14 16.49 0.67
C PHE A 87 -1.53 15.92 1.01
N GLN A 88 -2.56 16.40 0.32
CA GLN A 88 -3.93 15.87 0.42
C GLN A 88 -4.08 14.41 -0.04
N ASP A 89 -3.09 13.86 -0.74
CA ASP A 89 -3.09 12.46 -1.18
C ASP A 89 -2.50 11.51 -0.11
N PHE A 90 -2.03 12.02 1.03
CA PHE A 90 -1.65 11.16 2.15
C PHE A 90 -2.87 10.77 2.99
N ARG A 91 -2.87 9.52 3.46
CA ARG A 91 -3.82 9.02 4.46
C ARG A 91 -3.04 8.52 5.67
N SER A 92 -3.65 8.64 6.84
CA SER A 92 -3.03 8.29 8.12
C SER A 92 -3.86 7.24 8.84
N PHE A 93 -3.20 6.32 9.52
CA PHE A 93 -3.85 5.46 10.51
C PHE A 93 -4.21 6.27 11.77
N HIS A 94 -5.16 5.76 12.55
CA HIS A 94 -5.47 6.31 13.87
C HIS A 94 -4.21 6.38 14.74
N GLY A 95 -4.01 7.50 15.45
CA GLY A 95 -2.82 7.80 16.26
C GLY A 95 -1.69 8.52 15.51
N CYS A 96 -1.72 8.55 14.18
CA CYS A 96 -0.75 9.31 13.38
C CYS A 96 -1.19 10.77 13.17
N GLU A 97 -0.24 11.67 12.95
CA GLU A 97 -0.56 13.02 12.49
C GLU A 97 -1.35 12.93 11.15
N ARG A 98 -2.27 13.86 10.94
CA ARG A 98 -3.09 13.97 9.73
C ARG A 98 -2.75 15.28 9.03
N TYR A 99 -2.66 15.23 7.71
CA TYR A 99 -2.46 16.43 6.92
C TYR A 99 -3.68 17.35 6.98
N CYS A 100 -4.88 16.78 6.89
CA CYS A 100 -6.13 17.54 6.96
C CYS A 100 -7.28 16.71 7.52
N ASP A 101 -8.35 17.39 7.92
CA ASP A 101 -9.52 16.75 8.51
C ASP A 101 -10.50 16.14 7.51
N LYS A 102 -10.32 16.44 6.21
CA LYS A 102 -11.20 15.99 5.12
C LYS A 102 -11.33 14.47 5.04
N TYR A 103 -10.26 13.74 5.31
CA TYR A 103 -10.26 12.28 5.25
C TYR A 103 -10.10 11.70 6.65
N PRO A 104 -11.06 10.90 7.15
CA PRO A 104 -10.96 10.32 8.48
C PRO A 104 -9.75 9.39 8.57
N PRO A 105 -9.22 9.17 9.80
CA PRO A 105 -8.17 8.19 10.03
C PRO A 105 -8.59 6.79 9.55
N LEU A 106 -7.61 5.98 9.20
CA LEU A 106 -7.81 4.57 8.94
C LEU A 106 -7.78 3.82 10.27
N TYR A 107 -8.84 3.06 10.53
CA TYR A 107 -8.99 2.24 11.73
C TYR A 107 -8.84 0.75 11.39
N LEU A 108 -8.16 0.02 12.27
CA LEU A 108 -8.13 -1.44 12.23
C LEU A 108 -9.34 -2.02 12.96
N GLU A 109 -9.69 -3.26 12.66
CA GLU A 109 -10.72 -4.00 13.37
C GLU A 109 -10.33 -4.29 14.82
N GLY A 110 -11.30 -4.17 15.74
CA GLY A 110 -11.08 -4.30 17.18
C GLY A 110 -10.16 -3.21 17.74
N ASP A 111 -9.55 -3.48 18.88
CA ASP A 111 -8.62 -2.55 19.57
C ASP A 111 -7.18 -2.67 19.06
N LYS A 112 -7.00 -3.03 17.78
CA LYS A 112 -5.69 -3.28 17.17
C LYS A 112 -5.05 -1.99 16.65
N SER A 113 -3.71 -2.00 16.58
CA SER A 113 -2.92 -0.90 16.04
C SER A 113 -1.79 -1.40 15.12
N MET A 114 -1.31 -0.53 14.23
CA MET A 114 -0.09 -0.80 13.48
C MET A 114 1.12 -0.84 14.44
N PRO A 115 2.19 -1.62 14.15
CA PRO A 115 3.39 -1.65 14.99
C PRO A 115 4.03 -0.28 15.27
N LYS A 116 3.82 0.67 14.35
CA LYS A 116 4.20 2.08 14.51
C LYS A 116 2.93 2.94 14.57
N PRO A 117 2.22 2.99 15.71
CA PRO A 117 0.89 3.61 15.80
C PRO A 117 0.90 5.13 15.54
N ARG A 118 2.05 5.78 15.74
CA ARG A 118 2.25 7.21 15.47
C ARG A 118 2.94 7.50 14.13
N ALA A 119 3.35 6.47 13.40
CA ALA A 119 4.08 6.61 12.14
C ALA A 119 3.68 5.55 11.09
N SER A 120 2.40 5.53 10.73
CA SER A 120 1.85 4.67 9.69
C SER A 120 0.97 5.49 8.75
N TRP A 121 1.48 5.74 7.55
CA TRP A 121 0.79 6.49 6.51
C TRP A 121 0.79 5.71 5.20
N LEU A 122 -0.11 6.08 4.30
CA LEU A 122 -0.07 5.65 2.91
C LEU A 122 -0.22 6.86 1.99
N TYR A 123 0.18 6.69 0.74
CA TYR A 123 0.06 7.70 -0.30
C TYR A 123 -0.87 7.18 -1.40
N VAL A 124 -2.03 7.80 -1.63
CA VAL A 124 -3.09 7.21 -2.49
C VAL A 124 -2.69 7.05 -3.96
N GLN A 125 -1.62 7.69 -4.40
CA GLN A 125 -1.04 7.47 -5.74
C GLN A 125 -0.21 6.18 -5.83
N SER A 126 0.06 5.51 -4.70
CA SER A 126 0.84 4.27 -4.62
C SER A 126 -0.10 3.09 -4.70
N LEU A 127 -0.29 2.59 -5.92
CA LEU A 127 -1.24 1.53 -6.25
C LEU A 127 -0.63 0.60 -7.30
N TRP A 128 -0.72 -0.70 -7.07
CA TRP A 128 -0.20 -1.72 -7.97
C TRP A 128 -1.07 -2.98 -7.94
N ALA A 129 -1.26 -3.61 -9.10
CA ALA A 129 -1.69 -4.99 -9.21
C ALA A 129 -0.44 -5.87 -9.16
N VAL A 130 -0.39 -6.84 -8.24
CA VAL A 130 0.79 -7.68 -8.03
C VAL A 130 0.40 -9.15 -7.88
N PRO A 131 1.26 -10.08 -8.31
CA PRO A 131 1.07 -11.51 -8.08
C PRO A 131 0.93 -11.86 -6.59
N LEU A 132 0.20 -12.91 -6.27
CA LEU A 132 0.10 -13.44 -4.90
C LEU A 132 1.44 -13.98 -4.36
N THR A 133 2.30 -14.44 -5.26
CA THR A 133 3.66 -14.97 -4.99
C THR A 133 4.58 -13.94 -4.34
N VAL A 134 4.38 -12.64 -4.57
CA VAL A 134 5.14 -11.57 -3.90
C VAL A 134 4.50 -11.08 -2.59
N ILE A 135 3.38 -11.69 -2.17
CA ILE A 135 2.63 -11.30 -0.99
C ILE A 135 2.83 -12.30 0.14
N GLY A 136 3.52 -11.86 1.18
CA GLY A 136 3.75 -12.60 2.41
C GLY A 136 2.82 -12.20 3.57
N LYS A 137 2.92 -12.96 4.66
CA LYS A 137 2.26 -12.62 5.93
C LYS A 137 3.00 -11.48 6.63
N PHE A 138 2.26 -10.51 7.15
CA PHE A 138 2.82 -9.48 8.02
C PHE A 138 3.07 -10.01 9.43
N THR A 139 4.32 -10.36 9.75
CA THR A 139 4.69 -11.05 11.00
C THR A 139 5.15 -10.14 12.13
N LYS A 140 5.15 -8.82 11.93
CA LYS A 140 5.53 -7.84 12.98
C LYS A 140 4.51 -7.70 14.10
N VAL A 141 3.35 -8.36 13.97
CA VAL A 141 2.31 -8.46 14.98
C VAL A 141 1.92 -9.93 15.15
N ARG A 142 1.38 -10.29 16.32
CA ARG A 142 0.89 -11.65 16.58
C ARG A 142 -0.41 -11.93 15.81
N ASP A 143 -1.28 -10.93 15.76
CA ASP A 143 -2.61 -11.05 15.15
C ASP A 143 -2.62 -10.65 13.69
N PHE A 144 -3.60 -11.21 12.96
CA PHE A 144 -3.94 -10.70 11.65
C PHE A 144 -4.55 -9.29 11.76
N LEU A 145 -4.02 -8.32 11.01
CA LEU A 145 -4.57 -6.97 10.95
C LEU A 145 -5.46 -6.84 9.72
N ARG A 146 -6.61 -6.19 9.92
CA ARG A 146 -7.55 -5.84 8.87
C ARG A 146 -8.10 -4.46 9.15
N LEU A 147 -8.27 -3.65 8.12
CA LEU A 147 -8.98 -2.37 8.22
C LEU A 147 -10.46 -2.59 8.46
N ARG A 148 -11.08 -1.75 9.29
CA ARG A 148 -12.53 -1.67 9.37
C ARG A 148 -13.13 -1.35 8.01
N GLN A 149 -14.34 -1.87 7.76
CA GLN A 149 -15.04 -1.72 6.50
C GLN A 149 -15.25 -0.26 6.09
N ASP A 150 -15.58 0.63 7.04
CA ASP A 150 -15.71 2.08 6.79
C ASP A 150 -14.39 2.75 6.36
N SER A 151 -13.27 2.33 6.95
CA SER A 151 -11.93 2.80 6.60
C SER A 151 -11.52 2.32 5.20
N VAL A 152 -11.87 1.08 4.84
CA VAL A 152 -11.67 0.53 3.49
C VAL A 152 -12.46 1.33 2.46
N GLU A 153 -13.76 1.53 2.69
CA GLU A 153 -14.64 2.26 1.76
C GLU A 153 -14.18 3.70 1.56
N SER A 154 -13.85 4.39 2.67
CA SER A 154 -13.31 5.74 2.65
C SER A 154 -11.97 5.82 1.91
N LEU A 155 -11.10 4.83 2.07
CA LEU A 155 -9.83 4.75 1.35
C LEU A 155 -10.06 4.55 -0.15
N LEU A 156 -10.88 3.57 -0.53
CA LEU A 156 -11.20 3.28 -1.93
C LEU A 156 -11.85 4.47 -2.63
N ALA A 157 -12.79 5.16 -1.98
CA ALA A 157 -13.40 6.37 -2.52
C ALA A 157 -12.35 7.46 -2.80
N HIS A 158 -11.42 7.66 -1.87
CA HIS A 158 -10.33 8.62 -2.07
C HIS A 158 -9.40 8.21 -3.21
N MET A 159 -8.99 6.94 -3.26
CA MET A 159 -8.12 6.42 -4.32
C MET A 159 -8.78 6.51 -5.69
N ARG A 160 -10.06 6.13 -5.83
CA ARG A 160 -10.83 6.28 -7.08
C ARG A 160 -10.87 7.72 -7.58
N ALA A 161 -11.01 8.68 -6.67
CA ALA A 161 -11.12 10.09 -7.01
C ALA A 161 -9.77 10.75 -7.36
N ARG A 162 -8.64 10.21 -6.87
CA ARG A 162 -7.34 10.91 -6.91
C ARG A 162 -6.20 10.12 -7.54
N CYS A 163 -6.20 8.79 -7.42
CA CYS A 163 -5.10 7.96 -7.90
C CYS A 163 -5.09 7.93 -9.43
N ARG A 164 -4.01 8.45 -10.03
CA ARG A 164 -3.88 8.57 -11.49
C ARG A 164 -3.89 7.21 -12.20
N ARG A 165 -3.39 6.17 -11.52
CA ARG A 165 -3.29 4.80 -12.05
C ARG A 165 -4.47 3.91 -11.67
N TRP A 166 -5.52 4.46 -11.05
CA TRP A 166 -6.64 3.66 -10.56
C TRP A 166 -7.24 2.76 -11.65
N LYS A 167 -7.60 3.36 -12.80
CA LYS A 167 -8.22 2.62 -13.91
C LYS A 167 -7.26 1.61 -14.54
N GLU A 168 -6.00 2.01 -14.74
CA GLU A 168 -4.94 1.16 -15.28
C GLU A 168 -4.76 -0.10 -14.42
N CYS A 169 -4.53 0.05 -13.11
CA CYS A 169 -4.32 -1.10 -12.23
C CYS A 169 -5.58 -1.98 -12.07
N GLN A 170 -6.78 -1.41 -12.17
CA GLN A 170 -8.01 -2.21 -12.22
C GLN A 170 -8.07 -3.05 -13.51
N SER A 171 -7.80 -2.45 -14.66
CA SER A 171 -7.79 -3.16 -15.94
C SER A 171 -6.71 -4.24 -16.00
N GLU A 172 -5.53 -3.99 -15.43
CA GLU A 172 -4.48 -4.99 -15.27
C GLU A 172 -4.95 -6.17 -14.42
N LEU A 173 -5.54 -5.90 -13.24
CA LEU A 173 -6.08 -6.94 -12.37
C LEU A 173 -7.14 -7.79 -13.11
N GLU A 174 -8.08 -7.15 -13.80
CA GLU A 174 -9.11 -7.85 -14.57
C GLU A 174 -8.52 -8.66 -15.74
N ALA A 175 -7.44 -8.20 -16.36
CA ALA A 175 -6.76 -8.95 -17.40
C ALA A 175 -6.12 -10.23 -16.86
N HIS A 176 -5.51 -10.17 -15.68
CA HIS A 176 -4.99 -11.35 -15.00
C HIS A 176 -6.09 -12.33 -14.60
N GLU A 177 -7.24 -11.85 -14.14
CA GLU A 177 -8.38 -12.73 -13.83
C GLU A 177 -8.93 -13.46 -15.06
N ARG A 178 -8.91 -12.83 -16.24
CA ARG A 178 -9.37 -13.48 -17.49
C ARG A 178 -8.38 -14.51 -18.03
N ALA A 179 -7.12 -14.43 -17.62
CA ALA A 179 -6.04 -15.32 -18.06
C ALA A 179 -5.83 -16.54 -17.14
N ALA A 180 -6.47 -16.53 -15.96
CA ALA A 180 -6.41 -17.59 -14.95
C ALA A 180 -7.53 -18.63 -15.13
#